data_AF-A0A0F9B126-F1
#
_entry.id   AF-A0A0F9B126-F1
#
_cell.length_a   1.000
_cell.length_b   1.000
_cell.length_c   1.000
_cell.angle_alpha   90.00
_cell.angle_beta   90.00
_cell.angle_gamma   90.00
#
_symmetry.space_group_name_H-M   'P 1'
#
loop_
_entity.id
_entity.type
_entity.pdbx_description
1 polymer ?
#
loop_
_entity_poly.entity_id
_entity_poly.type
_entity_poly.pdbx_seq_one_letter_code
_entity_poly.pdbx_strand_id
1 'polypeptide(L)' 'MTQPHLSIRGLSAGYGEISVLHDVDLDIAPGRVTAIL' A
#
# COMPACT_ATOMS: atom_id res chain seq x y z
N MET A 1 -14.81 -9.88 12.57
CA MET A 1 -13.78 -9.71 11.53
C MET A 1 -12.90 -8.54 11.97
N THR A 2 -11.60 -8.73 12.15
CA THR A 2 -10.68 -7.66 12.60
C THR A 2 -10.31 -6.76 11.42
N GLN A 3 -10.57 -5.46 11.53
CA GLN A 3 -10.28 -4.48 10.49
C GLN A 3 -8.76 -4.25 10.34
N PRO A 4 -8.23 -4.09 9.12
CA PRO A 4 -6.80 -3.79 8.93
C PRO A 4 -6.43 -2.47 9.60
N HIS A 5 -5.20 -2.41 10.12
CA HIS A 5 -4.67 -1.20 10.74
C HIS A 5 -4.25 -0.17 9.67
N LEU A 6 -3.79 -0.67 8.51
CA LEU A 6 -3.54 0.11 7.31
C LEU A 6 -4.16 -0.59 6.11
N SER A 7 -4.95 0.14 5.33
CA SER A 7 -5.52 -0.33 4.07
C SER A 7 -5.32 0.76 3.03
N ILE A 8 -4.65 0.42 1.94
CA ILE A 8 -4.41 1.28 0.78
C ILE A 8 -5.05 0.62 -0.43
N ARG A 9 -5.75 1.40 -1.24
CA ARG A 9 -6.39 0.94 -2.47
C ARG A 9 -6.06 1.87 -3.63
N GLY A 10 -5.72 1.32 -4.79
CA GLY A 10 -5.44 2.04 -6.02
C GLY A 10 -4.29 3.05 -5.91
N LEU A 11 -3.23 2.73 -5.16
CA LEU A 11 -2.10 3.64 -5.01
C LEU A 11 -1.33 3.74 -6.33
N SER A 12 -1.49 4.89 -6.96
CA SER A 12 -0.74 5.32 -8.13
C SER A 12 0.10 6.55 -7.77
N ALA A 13 1.42 6.47 -7.92
CA ALA A 13 2.34 7.53 -7.52
C ALA A 13 3.62 7.50 -8.36
N GLY A 14 4.35 8.61 -8.36
CA GLY A 14 5.52 8.79 -9.21
C GLY A 14 6.35 10.00 -8.84
N TYR A 15 7.42 10.22 -9.60
CA TYR A 15 8.30 11.37 -9.47
C TYR A 15 8.29 12.19 -10.76
N GLY A 16 7.84 13.44 -10.68
CA GLY A 16 7.68 14.30 -11.85
C GLY A 16 6.68 13.69 -12.85
N GLU A 17 7.10 13.53 -14.10
CA GLU A 17 6.27 12.90 -15.14
C GLU A 17 6.34 11.37 -15.14
N ILE A 18 7.20 10.76 -14.31
CA ILE A 18 7.37 9.30 -14.28
C ILE A 18 6.47 8.70 -13.20
N SER A 19 5.51 7.89 -13.62
CA SER A 19 4.71 7.04 -12.74
C SER A 19 5.48 5.75 -12.41
N VAL A 20 5.48 5.36 -11.13
CA VAL A 20 6.29 4.24 -10.59
C VAL A 20 5.44 3.24 -9.83
N LEU A 21 4.51 3.72 -9.01
CA LEU A 21 3.47 2.87 -8.42
C LEU A 21 2.24 2.96 -9.32
N HIS A 22 1.68 1.80 -9.66
CA HIS A 22 0.52 1.67 -10.53
C HIS A 22 -0.53 0.80 -9.84
N ASP A 23 -1.63 1.42 -9.43
CA ASP A 23 -2.83 0.80 -8.88
C ASP A 23 -2.55 -0.24 -7.79
N VAL A 24 -1.66 0.10 -6.85
CA VAL A 24 -1.23 -0.81 -5.79
C VAL A 24 -2.26 -0.87 -4.67
N ASP A 25 -2.66 -2.09 -4.32
CA ASP A 25 -3.47 -2.40 -3.15
C ASP A 25 -2.62 -3.05 -2.06
N LEU A 26 -2.77 -2.59 -0.81
CA LEU A 26 -2.03 -3.12 0.34
C LEU A 26 -2.91 -3.14 1.60
N ASP A 27 -2.87 -4.25 2.32
CA ASP A 27 -3.47 -4.39 3.66
C ASP A 27 -2.43 -4.84 4.68
N ILE A 28 -2.35 -4.12 5.80
CA ILE A 28 -1.55 -4.51 6.96
C ILE A 28 -2.48 -4.75 8.14
N ALA A 29 -2.49 -6.00 8.60
CA ALA A 29 -3.24 -6.41 9.78
C ALA A 29 -2.68 -5.76 11.07
N PRO A 30 -3.50 -5.52 12.10
CA PRO A 30 -3.03 -5.00 13.38
C PRO A 30 -1.90 -5.87 13.98
N GLY A 31 -0.86 -5.23 14.50
CA GLY A 31 0.29 -5.89 15.13
C GLY A 31 1.27 -6.57 14.16
N ARG A 32 1.11 -6.38 12.83
CA ARG A 32 2.00 -6.95 11.82
C ARG A 32 3.06 -5.96 11.35
N VAL A 33 4.30 -6.43 11.23
CA VAL A 33 5.38 -5.75 10.49
C VAL A 33 5.45 -6.37 9.09
N THR A 34 5.43 -5.54 8.05
CA THR A 34 5.50 -5.96 6.65
C THR A 34 6.68 -5.27 5.98
N ALA A 35 7.55 -6.04 5.33
CA ALA A 35 8.69 -5.53 4.56
C ALA A 35 8.37 -5.60 3.06
N ILE A 36 8.80 -4.58 2.34
CA ILE A 36 8.81 -4.53 0.87
C ILE A 36 10.29 -4.55 0.47
N LEU A 37 10.67 -5.46 -0.44
CA LEU A 37 12.05 -5.71 -0.86
C LEU A 37 12.27 -5.27 -2.31
#